data_AF-A0A392NDF9-F1
#
_entry.id   AF-A0A392NDF9-F1
#
_cell.length_a   1.000
_cell.length_b   1.000
_cell.length_c   1.000
_cell.angle_alpha   90.00
_cell.angle_beta   90.00
_cell.angle_gamma   90.00
#
_symmetry.space_group_name_H-M   'P 1'
#
loop_
_entity.id
_entity.type
_entity.pdbx_description
1 polymer ?
#
loop_
_entity_poly.entity_id
_entity_poly.type
_entity_poly.pdbx_seq_one_letter_code
_entity_poly.pdbx_strand_id
1 'polypeptide(L)'
;MGRSSQLKESGTGILRTTVRKRNNLLALKVGDAWIEGVEEVKKEVERHFAQSFSEDIGSRPVLVGVSFKQLSSEDNLALTSPFTLEETKAAVWCCDGNKSPGPDGFNINFFKSFWHLLEADIVDFMQEFCVNARLPKAITA
;
A
#
# COMPACT_ATOMS: atom_id res chain seq x y z
N MET A 1 -25.44 -10.88 26.55
CA MET A 1 -24.61 -10.15 27.54
C MET A 1 -23.15 -10.42 27.21
N GLY A 2 -22.51 -9.54 26.45
CA GLY A 2 -21.08 -9.60 26.15
C GLY A 2 -20.52 -8.20 26.29
N ARG A 3 -19.71 -7.99 27.33
CA ARG A 3 -19.07 -6.70 27.63
C ARG A 3 -18.01 -6.42 26.57
N SER A 4 -18.20 -5.37 25.78
CA SER A 4 -17.15 -4.83 24.91
C SER A 4 -16.34 -3.82 25.73
N SER A 5 -15.10 -4.17 26.01
CA SER A 5 -14.10 -3.30 26.62
C SER A 5 -13.76 -2.14 25.67
N GLN A 6 -13.75 -0.92 26.21
CA GLN A 6 -13.30 0.26 25.48
C GLN A 6 -11.79 0.38 25.55
N LEU A 7 -11.13 0.42 24.40
CA LEU A 7 -9.77 0.94 24.29
C LEU A 7 -9.89 2.39 23.80
N LYS A 8 -9.62 3.33 24.71
CA LYS A 8 -9.45 4.75 24.40
C LYS A 8 -8.06 4.92 23.82
N GLU A 9 -7.95 5.09 22.51
CA GLU A 9 -6.80 5.78 21.92
C GLU A 9 -7.24 7.21 21.57
N SER A 10 -6.42 8.14 22.03
CA SER A 10 -6.55 9.58 21.88
C SER A 10 -6.67 9.96 20.40
N GLY A 11 -7.82 10.51 19.99
CA GLY A 11 -7.88 11.49 18.92
C GLY A 11 -8.68 11.15 17.65
N THR A 12 -8.98 9.89 17.34
CA THR A 12 -9.85 9.57 16.19
C THR A 12 -10.69 8.33 16.48
N GLY A 13 -11.96 8.51 16.81
CA GLY A 13 -12.89 7.41 17.06
C GLY A 13 -13.42 6.83 15.76
N ILE A 14 -12.74 5.82 15.20
CA ILE A 14 -13.29 4.98 14.12
C ILE A 14 -14.10 3.86 14.76
N LEU A 15 -15.40 3.77 14.48
CA LEU A 15 -16.21 2.61 14.85
C LEU A 15 -15.81 1.41 13.98
N ARG A 16 -15.16 0.40 14.56
CA ARG A 16 -15.00 -0.94 13.95
C ARG A 16 -16.17 -1.83 14.38
N THR A 17 -17.02 -2.23 13.44
CA THR A 17 -18.03 -3.29 13.66
C THR A 17 -17.55 -4.63 13.12
N THR A 18 -17.88 -5.70 13.84
CA THR A 18 -17.50 -7.10 13.58
C THR A 18 -17.96 -7.60 12.19
N VAL A 19 -17.10 -8.40 11.58
CA VAL A 19 -17.12 -8.95 10.21
C VAL A 19 -18.41 -9.74 9.89
N ARG A 20 -19.21 -9.29 8.90
CA ARG A 20 -19.72 -10.05 7.74
C ARG A 20 -20.74 -9.20 6.94
N LYS A 21 -20.38 -8.90 5.68
CA LYS A 21 -21.16 -8.30 4.58
C LYS A 21 -21.55 -6.81 4.72
N ARG A 22 -20.78 -5.97 4.01
CA ARG A 22 -20.95 -4.52 3.70
C ARG A 22 -20.22 -3.58 4.66
N ASN A 23 -19.03 -3.14 4.22
CA ASN A 23 -18.27 -2.04 4.81
C ASN A 23 -18.97 -0.70 4.47
N ASN A 24 -20.15 -0.47 5.05
CA ASN A 24 -20.85 0.80 4.88
C ASN A 24 -20.41 1.76 5.97
N LEU A 25 -19.69 2.82 5.58
CA LEU A 25 -19.36 3.93 6.45
C LEU A 25 -20.62 4.81 6.59
N LEU A 26 -21.35 4.63 7.69
CA LEU A 26 -22.65 5.29 7.90
C LEU A 26 -22.52 6.69 8.50
N ALA A 27 -21.48 6.92 9.30
CA ALA A 27 -21.26 8.17 9.99
C ALA A 27 -19.78 8.39 10.32
N LEU A 28 -19.37 9.65 10.39
CA LEU A 28 -18.05 10.08 10.83
C LEU A 28 -18.16 11.01 12.03
N LYS A 29 -17.25 10.89 12.99
CA LYS A 29 -17.14 11.83 14.10
C LYS A 29 -16.07 12.87 13.80
N VAL A 30 -16.44 14.15 13.79
CA VAL A 30 -15.54 15.27 13.57
C VAL A 30 -15.62 16.20 14.78
N GLY A 31 -14.55 16.25 15.58
CA GLY A 31 -14.57 16.89 16.89
C GLY A 31 -15.60 16.23 17.81
N ASP A 32 -16.59 17.00 18.26
CA ASP A 32 -17.71 16.52 19.09
C ASP A 32 -19.00 16.25 18.29
N ALA A 33 -19.01 16.53 16.98
CA ALA A 33 -20.18 16.35 16.13
C ALA A 33 -20.12 15.05 15.32
N TRP A 34 -21.30 14.49 15.05
CA TRP A 34 -21.47 13.37 14.13
C TRP A 34 -21.96 13.88 12.78
N ILE A 35 -21.31 13.42 11.72
CA ILE A 35 -21.68 13.64 10.33
C ILE A 35 -22.28 12.34 9.82
N GLU A 36 -23.50 12.42 9.33
CA GLU A 36 -24.27 11.30 8.78
C GLU A 36 -24.68 11.64 7.34
N GLY A 37 -24.86 10.62 6.51
CA GLY A 37 -25.15 10.79 5.09
C GLY A 37 -23.93 10.48 4.21
N VAL A 38 -24.15 9.76 3.11
CA VAL A 38 -23.07 9.25 2.25
C VAL A 38 -22.27 10.40 1.62
N GLU A 39 -22.97 11.44 1.16
CA GLU A 39 -22.41 12.61 0.49
C GLU A 39 -21.62 13.48 1.47
N GLU A 40 -22.14 13.71 2.67
CA GLU A 40 -21.49 14.47 3.73
C GLU A 40 -20.24 13.76 4.24
N VAL A 41 -20.35 12.44 4.47
CA VAL A 41 -19.23 11.59 4.84
C VAL A 41 -18.15 11.61 3.75
N LYS A 42 -18.52 11.48 2.48
CA LYS A 42 -17.57 11.53 1.36
C LYS A 42 -16.85 12.88 1.31
N LYS A 43 -17.60 13.98 1.40
CA LYS A 43 -17.04 15.34 1.39
C LYS A 43 -16.09 15.58 2.56
N GLU A 44 -16.42 15.05 3.74
CA GLU A 44 -15.57 15.13 4.90
C GLU A 44 -14.25 14.37 4.72
N VAL A 45 -14.32 13.14 4.19
CA VAL A 45 -13.13 12.33 3.89
C VAL A 45 -12.24 13.03 2.88
N GLU A 46 -12.83 13.53 1.79
CA GLU A 46 -12.10 14.30 0.77
C GLU A 46 -11.41 15.52 1.38
N ARG A 47 -12.14 16.31 2.20
CA ARG A 47 -11.56 17.48 2.86
C ARG A 47 -10.42 17.10 3.80
N HIS A 48 -10.62 16.09 4.63
CA HIS A 48 -9.63 15.64 5.60
C HIS A 48 -8.32 15.27 4.91
N PHE A 49 -8.38 14.40 3.90
CA PHE A 49 -7.18 13.99 3.18
C PHE A 49 -6.60 15.11 2.32
N ALA A 50 -7.42 15.96 1.69
CA ALA A 50 -6.92 17.12 0.96
C ALA A 50 -6.12 18.06 1.86
N GLN A 51 -6.57 18.27 3.11
CA GLN A 51 -5.85 19.07 4.09
C GLN A 51 -4.60 18.33 4.61
N SER A 52 -4.71 17.06 5.00
CA SER A 52 -3.59 16.27 5.52
C SER A 52 -2.45 16.08 4.52
N PHE A 53 -2.77 16.04 3.22
CA PHE A 53 -1.79 15.93 2.14
C PHE A 53 -1.49 17.27 1.45
N SER A 54 -1.98 18.38 2.00
CA SER A 54 -1.57 19.71 1.53
C SER A 54 -0.27 20.13 2.22
N GLU A 55 0.69 20.64 1.43
CA GLU A 55 1.88 21.30 1.97
C GLU A 55 1.56 22.79 2.20
N ASP A 56 1.67 23.26 3.45
CA ASP A 56 1.59 24.69 3.80
C ASP A 56 2.99 25.35 3.74
N ILE A 57 3.69 25.12 2.64
CA ILE A 57 5.01 25.71 2.39
C ILE A 57 4.87 26.67 1.21
N GLY A 58 4.76 27.98 1.51
CA GLY A 58 4.61 29.03 0.50
C GLY A 58 5.80 29.20 -0.45
N SER A 59 6.97 28.66 -0.09
CA SER A 59 8.12 28.54 -0.98
C SER A 59 9.03 27.41 -0.50
N ARG A 60 9.18 26.36 -1.33
CA ARG A 60 10.06 25.24 -1.02
C ARG A 60 11.52 25.70 -1.18
N PRO A 61 12.35 25.64 -0.11
CA PRO A 61 13.72 26.12 -0.20
C PRO A 61 14.48 25.31 -1.25
N VAL A 62 15.17 26.01 -2.15
CA VAL A 62 16.05 25.37 -3.12
C VAL A 62 17.37 25.08 -2.43
N LEU A 63 17.78 23.82 -2.38
CA LEU A 63 19.03 23.38 -1.76
C LEU A 63 20.22 23.64 -2.71
N VAL A 64 20.44 24.91 -3.05
CA VAL A 64 21.55 25.34 -3.93
C VAL A 64 22.86 25.26 -3.15
N GLY A 65 23.88 24.65 -3.75
CA GLY A 65 25.22 24.56 -3.16
C GLY A 65 25.39 23.46 -2.09
N VAL A 66 24.37 22.64 -1.86
CA VAL A 66 24.47 21.47 -0.99
C VAL A 66 24.91 20.27 -1.82
N SER A 67 26.10 19.75 -1.53
CA SER A 67 26.57 18.49 -2.09
C SER A 67 25.97 17.33 -1.29
N PHE A 68 25.01 16.63 -1.90
CA PHE A 68 24.51 15.37 -1.33
C PHE A 68 25.51 14.25 -1.58
N LYS A 69 25.52 13.26 -0.68
CA LYS A 69 26.17 11.99 -1.00
C LYS A 69 25.42 11.37 -2.17
N GLN A 70 26.13 11.19 -3.27
CA GLN A 70 25.61 10.51 -4.45
C GLN A 70 26.10 9.08 -4.45
N LEU A 71 25.29 8.19 -5.00
CA LEU A 71 25.70 6.84 -5.31
C LEU A 71 26.84 6.88 -6.31
N SER A 72 27.78 5.94 -6.19
CA SER A 72 28.80 5.77 -7.21
C SER A 72 28.16 5.32 -8.52
N SER A 73 28.88 5.47 -9.64
CA SER A 73 28.40 4.95 -10.92
C SER A 73 28.18 3.43 -10.87
N GLU A 74 29.00 2.72 -10.09
CA GLU A 74 28.88 1.28 -9.87
C GLU A 74 27.61 0.93 -9.10
N ASP A 75 27.32 1.63 -8.00
CA ASP A 75 26.09 1.43 -7.22
C ASP A 75 24.84 1.73 -8.05
N ASN A 76 24.87 2.79 -8.86
CA ASN A 76 23.75 3.11 -9.76
C ASN A 76 23.50 1.99 -10.78
N LEU A 77 24.57 1.44 -11.39
CA LEU A 77 24.45 0.32 -12.32
C LEU A 77 23.92 -0.95 -11.64
N ALA A 78 24.34 -1.21 -10.40
CA ALA A 78 23.84 -2.34 -9.63
C ALA A 78 22.33 -2.20 -9.33
N LEU A 79 21.89 -1.00 -8.91
CA LEU A 79 20.48 -0.74 -8.58
C LEU A 79 19.55 -0.74 -9.80
N THR A 80 20.07 -0.47 -10.99
CA THR A 80 19.29 -0.49 -12.25
C THR A 80 19.45 -1.79 -13.03
N SER A 81 20.16 -2.77 -12.48
CA SER A 81 20.32 -4.06 -13.13
C SER A 81 18.98 -4.83 -13.16
N PRO A 82 18.74 -5.64 -14.21
CA PRO A 82 17.54 -6.47 -14.29
C PRO A 82 17.47 -7.49 -13.15
N PHE A 83 16.26 -7.78 -12.68
CA PHE A 83 16.03 -8.77 -11.64
C PHE A 83 16.45 -10.17 -12.09
N THR A 84 17.16 -10.87 -11.21
CA THR A 84 17.51 -12.27 -11.37
C THR A 84 16.42 -13.20 -10.85
N LEU A 85 16.46 -14.47 -11.28
CA LEU A 85 15.56 -15.51 -10.76
C LEU A 85 15.76 -15.68 -9.25
N GLU A 86 17.00 -15.67 -8.81
CA GLU A 86 17.40 -15.85 -7.42
C GLU A 86 16.87 -14.72 -6.53
N GLU A 87 17.00 -13.46 -6.97
CA GLU A 87 16.45 -12.30 -6.25
C GLU A 87 14.93 -12.35 -6.18
N THR A 88 14.28 -12.66 -7.30
CA THR A 88 12.83 -12.75 -7.39
C THR A 88 12.31 -13.84 -6.44
N LYS A 89 12.95 -15.01 -6.44
CA LYS A 89 12.64 -16.11 -5.54
C LYS A 89 12.88 -15.73 -4.08
N ALA A 90 14.02 -15.10 -3.78
CA ALA A 90 14.36 -14.67 -2.43
C ALA A 90 13.32 -13.68 -1.89
N ALA A 91 12.86 -12.74 -2.71
CA ALA A 91 11.80 -11.79 -2.35
C ALA A 91 10.47 -12.49 -2.03
N VAL A 92 10.07 -13.47 -2.83
CA VAL A 92 8.88 -14.30 -2.56
C VAL A 92 9.03 -15.09 -1.26
N TRP A 93 10.22 -15.66 -1.00
CA TRP A 93 10.48 -16.41 0.22
C TRP A 93 10.52 -15.56 1.48
N CYS A 94 11.05 -14.34 1.39
CA CYS A 94 11.09 -13.34 2.46
C CYS A 94 9.69 -12.94 2.93
N CYS A 95 8.70 -13.00 2.03
CA CYS A 95 7.33 -12.64 2.37
C CYS A 95 6.64 -13.66 3.30
N ASP A 96 5.94 -13.20 4.33
CA ASP A 96 5.13 -14.06 5.20
C ASP A 96 3.95 -14.70 4.42
N GLY A 97 3.88 -16.02 4.42
CA GLY A 97 2.84 -16.81 3.75
C GLY A 97 1.47 -16.73 4.43
N ASN A 98 1.42 -16.33 5.71
CA ASN A 98 0.19 -16.23 6.50
C ASN A 98 -0.53 -14.88 6.34
N LYS A 99 -0.10 -14.05 5.38
CA LYS A 99 -0.81 -12.83 5.02
C LYS A 99 -2.22 -13.16 4.49
N SER A 100 -3.15 -12.24 4.73
CA SER A 100 -4.52 -12.35 4.23
C SER A 100 -4.52 -12.45 2.70
N PRO A 101 -5.37 -13.30 2.11
CA PRO A 101 -5.44 -13.46 0.67
C PRO A 101 -5.93 -12.18 -0.02
N GLY A 102 -5.56 -12.01 -1.29
CA GLY A 102 -6.08 -10.95 -2.14
C GLY A 102 -7.57 -11.15 -2.47
N PRO A 103 -8.17 -10.24 -3.25
CA PRO A 103 -9.53 -10.40 -3.80
C PRO A 103 -9.70 -11.68 -4.63
N ASP A 104 -8.59 -12.22 -5.15
CA ASP A 104 -8.47 -13.48 -5.89
C ASP A 104 -8.53 -14.74 -5.00
N GLY A 105 -8.44 -14.58 -3.68
CA GLY A 105 -8.46 -15.68 -2.72
C GLY A 105 -7.12 -16.39 -2.53
N PHE A 106 -6.06 -15.96 -3.22
CA PHE A 106 -4.73 -16.54 -3.07
C PHE A 106 -3.87 -15.72 -2.10
N ASN A 107 -3.05 -16.41 -1.32
CA ASN A 107 -2.02 -15.78 -0.47
C ASN A 107 -0.63 -16.09 -1.02
N ILE A 108 0.41 -15.52 -0.41
CA ILE A 108 1.80 -15.71 -0.86
C ILE A 108 2.22 -17.19 -0.78
N ASN A 109 1.60 -17.99 0.09
CA ASN A 109 1.88 -19.41 0.18
C ASN A 109 1.54 -20.17 -1.11
N PHE A 110 0.53 -19.72 -1.87
CA PHE A 110 0.23 -20.26 -3.21
C PHE A 110 1.46 -20.18 -4.13
N PHE A 111 2.04 -18.99 -4.26
CA PHE A 111 3.23 -18.77 -5.10
C PHE A 111 4.43 -19.59 -4.63
N LYS A 112 4.60 -19.77 -3.31
CA LYS A 112 5.65 -20.64 -2.76
C LYS A 112 5.42 -22.11 -3.10
N SER A 113 4.18 -22.60 -2.97
CA SER A 113 3.83 -24.00 -3.25
C SER A 113 3.92 -24.35 -4.74
N PHE A 114 3.53 -23.42 -5.62
CA PHE A 114 3.49 -23.62 -7.07
C PHE A 114 4.66 -22.95 -7.80
N TRP A 115 5.72 -22.56 -7.09
CA TRP A 115 6.88 -21.85 -7.66
C TRP A 115 7.44 -22.53 -8.91
N HIS A 116 7.62 -23.86 -8.86
CA HIS A 116 8.14 -24.67 -9.97
C HIS A 116 7.30 -24.60 -11.26
N LEU A 117 6.04 -24.17 -11.18
CA LEU A 117 5.18 -23.95 -12.36
C LEU A 117 5.19 -22.49 -12.82
N LEU A 118 5.42 -21.55 -11.90
CA LEU A 118 5.23 -20.11 -12.12
C LEU A 118 6.54 -19.34 -12.29
N GLU A 119 7.70 -19.94 -11.98
CA GLU A 119 8.96 -19.21 -11.87
C GLU A 119 9.38 -18.50 -13.16
N ALA A 120 9.19 -19.14 -14.31
CA ALA A 120 9.50 -18.56 -15.61
C ALA A 120 8.60 -17.34 -15.88
N ASP A 121 7.28 -17.50 -15.75
CA ASP A 121 6.31 -16.44 -16.00
C ASP A 121 6.51 -15.25 -15.06
N ILE A 122 6.83 -15.50 -13.79
CA ILE A 122 7.07 -14.44 -12.80
C ILE A 122 8.36 -13.67 -13.11
N VAL A 123 9.44 -14.36 -13.50
CA VAL A 123 10.69 -13.70 -13.85
C VAL A 123 10.54 -12.88 -15.13
N ASP A 124 9.92 -13.44 -16.17
CA ASP A 124 9.66 -12.74 -17.42
C ASP A 124 8.82 -11.48 -17.18
N PHE A 125 7.79 -11.59 -16.34
CA PHE A 125 6.97 -10.46 -15.90
C PHE A 125 7.81 -9.37 -15.20
N MET A 126 8.68 -9.75 -14.26
CA MET A 126 9.51 -8.80 -13.51
C MET A 126 10.55 -8.11 -14.42
N GLN A 127 11.09 -8.82 -15.40
CA GLN A 127 12.00 -8.27 -16.40
C GLN A 127 11.29 -7.29 -17.33
N GLU A 128 10.08 -7.62 -17.82
CA GLU A 128 9.28 -6.71 -18.63
C GLU A 128 8.94 -5.43 -17.85
N PHE A 129 8.59 -5.57 -16.56
CA PHE A 129 8.32 -4.43 -15.68
C PHE A 129 9.56 -3.56 -15.47
N CYS A 130 10.74 -4.15 -15.29
CA CYS A 130 11.99 -3.42 -15.11
C CYS A 130 12.32 -2.51 -16.32
N VAL A 131 12.07 -3.01 -17.53
CA VAL A 131 12.36 -2.26 -18.77
C VAL A 131 11.28 -1.22 -19.07
N ASN A 132 10.01 -1.57 -18.90
CA ASN A 132 8.90 -0.74 -19.37
C ASN A 132 8.25 0.13 -18.29
N ALA A 133 8.51 -0.15 -17.01
CA ALA A 133 7.83 0.45 -15.86
C ALA A 133 6.30 0.37 -15.95
N ARG A 134 5.78 -0.68 -16.60
CA ARG A 134 4.35 -0.89 -16.85
C ARG A 134 3.90 -2.21 -16.29
N LEU A 135 2.82 -2.17 -15.52
CA LEU A 135 2.12 -3.37 -15.08
C LEU A 135 1.05 -3.73 -16.11
N PRO A 136 0.84 -5.02 -16.42
CA PRO A 136 -0.26 -5.48 -17.24
C PRO A 136 -1.61 -5.00 -16.70
N LYS A 137 -2.54 -4.69 -17.62
CA LYS A 137 -3.88 -4.18 -17.28
C LYS A 137 -4.67 -5.12 -16.37
N ALA A 138 -4.35 -6.41 -16.36
CA ALA A 138 -4.95 -7.40 -15.46
C ALA A 138 -4.68 -7.10 -13.98
N ILE A 139 -3.62 -6.35 -13.66
CA ILE A 139 -3.21 -6.03 -12.28
C ILE A 139 -3.63 -4.60 -11.89
N THR A 140 -3.74 -3.67 -12.85
CA THR A 140 -4.04 -2.26 -12.58
C THR A 140 -5.53 -1.89 -12.71
N ALA A 141 -6.42 -2.89 -12.72
CA ALA A 141 -7.87 -2.70 -12.92
C ALA A 141 -8.55 -1.97 -11.75
#